data_AF-A0AA47LRZ4-F1
#
_entry.id   AF-A0AA47LRZ4-F1
#
_cell.length_a   1.000
_cell.length_b   1.000
_cell.length_c   1.000
_cell.angle_alpha   90.00
_cell.angle_beta   90.00
_cell.angle_gamma   90.00
#
_symmetry.space_group_name_H-M   'P 1'
#
loop_
_entity.id
_entity.type
_entity.pdbx_description
1 polymer ?
#
loop_
_entity_poly.entity_id
_entity_poly.type
_entity_poly.pdbx_seq_one_letter_code
_entity_poly.pdbx_strand_id
1 'polypeptide(L)'
;MKKLATILGLMSLFYASTSAAQCEVNVDKLQLVYINGMFTSSEAAKQNVNALNRFQDKYLYTFEKASGVEYSYNYSETLLLQIAEVAFHKMTDEQYEAGYGRFLNRLVSGKDVSVLEDAAEMLAWFYSTVIEKVDSLMQEYDYTAAERVVESQVGKCARTVLVTHSQGNFYGNAVYTSVSYSYVYPNQAALSDYPMLGYMGIANPTYSVGGYYGQQVPEIAKTFTNANDLIMLAVRLAYGAVPSDSVYANLLSDPTGHGLEVAYLKNRGAPVIAQRIIDTVNGLTPYPMFEQHRVSSSAISNIGYSEISHMLDVRFKYGGGYRYYDVPGHIGNTFINASSHGTYFNEFIKDQYAYEKIEG
;
A
#
# COMPACT_ATOMS: atom_id res chain seq x y z
N MET A 1 -3.37 -40.94 1.29
CA MET A 1 -2.90 -40.13 0.15
C MET A 1 -4.04 -39.61 -0.74
N LYS A 2 -4.91 -40.46 -1.33
CA LYS A 2 -6.04 -39.98 -2.16
C LYS A 2 -7.01 -39.02 -1.43
N LYS A 3 -7.40 -39.30 -0.18
CA LYS A 3 -8.27 -38.40 0.61
C LYS A 3 -7.64 -37.03 0.92
N LEU A 4 -6.32 -36.95 1.07
CA LEU A 4 -5.61 -35.68 1.31
C LEU A 4 -5.59 -34.82 0.04
N ALA A 5 -5.32 -35.44 -1.12
CA ALA A 5 -5.36 -34.77 -2.42
C ALA A 5 -6.78 -34.27 -2.77
N THR A 6 -7.83 -35.03 -2.42
CA THR A 6 -9.22 -34.60 -2.62
C THR A 6 -9.61 -33.44 -1.70
N ILE A 7 -9.13 -33.41 -0.45
CA ILE A 7 -9.36 -32.28 0.48
C ILE A 7 -8.60 -31.03 0.04
N LEU A 8 -7.35 -31.15 -0.40
CA LEU A 8 -6.60 -30.02 -0.99
C LEU A 8 -7.27 -29.48 -2.26
N GLY A 9 -7.76 -30.37 -3.14
CA GLY A 9 -8.48 -29.98 -4.36
C GLY A 9 -9.84 -29.32 -4.09
N LEU A 10 -10.57 -29.77 -3.06
CA LEU A 10 -11.80 -29.12 -2.61
C LEU A 10 -11.50 -27.76 -1.99
N MET A 11 -10.50 -27.64 -1.12
CA MET A 11 -10.09 -26.35 -0.54
C MET A 11 -9.68 -25.35 -1.61
N SER A 12 -8.87 -25.74 -2.61
CA SER A 12 -8.46 -24.83 -3.69
C SER A 12 -9.65 -24.37 -4.55
N LEU A 13 -10.63 -25.24 -4.81
CA LEU A 13 -11.88 -24.87 -5.49
C LEU A 13 -12.74 -23.90 -4.65
N PHE A 14 -12.80 -24.08 -3.33
CA PHE A 14 -13.50 -23.16 -2.43
C PHE A 14 -12.79 -21.79 -2.35
N TYR A 15 -11.46 -21.75 -2.26
CA TYR A 15 -10.68 -20.49 -2.27
C TYR A 15 -10.79 -19.74 -3.61
N ALA A 16 -10.80 -20.45 -4.74
CA ALA A 16 -10.98 -19.85 -6.06
C ALA A 16 -12.39 -19.25 -6.24
N SER A 17 -13.42 -19.90 -5.71
CA SER A 17 -14.81 -19.41 -5.79
C SER A 17 -15.11 -18.26 -4.82
N THR A 18 -14.51 -18.22 -3.63
CA THR A 18 -14.65 -17.09 -2.70
C THR A 18 -13.87 -15.86 -3.13
N SER A 19 -12.66 -16.03 -3.69
CA SER A 19 -11.88 -14.91 -4.25
C SER A 19 -12.57 -14.32 -5.48
N ALA A 20 -13.09 -15.15 -6.39
CA ALA A 20 -13.88 -14.67 -7.53
C ALA A 20 -15.08 -13.83 -7.07
N ALA A 21 -15.87 -14.32 -6.10
CA ALA A 21 -17.04 -13.59 -5.57
C ALA A 21 -16.67 -12.30 -4.81
N GLN A 22 -15.51 -12.24 -4.14
CA GLN A 22 -15.02 -11.02 -3.51
C GLN A 22 -14.63 -9.97 -4.56
N CYS A 23 -14.00 -10.43 -5.64
CA CYS A 23 -13.55 -9.56 -6.70
C CYS A 23 -14.70 -8.92 -7.48
N GLU A 24 -15.88 -9.57 -7.52
CA GLU A 24 -17.09 -8.98 -8.13
C GLU A 24 -17.53 -7.67 -7.45
N VAL A 25 -17.34 -7.54 -6.14
CA VAL A 25 -17.94 -6.44 -5.35
C VAL A 25 -16.93 -5.41 -4.84
N ASN A 26 -15.65 -5.73 -4.82
CA ASN A 26 -14.65 -4.92 -4.13
C ASN A 26 -13.87 -3.96 -5.03
N VAL A 27 -14.02 -4.03 -6.36
CA VAL A 27 -13.22 -3.23 -7.30
C VAL A 27 -13.18 -1.77 -6.91
N ASP A 28 -14.33 -1.15 -6.67
CA ASP A 28 -14.46 0.27 -6.30
C ASP A 28 -14.34 0.56 -4.80
N LYS A 29 -13.82 -0.39 -4.01
CA LYS A 29 -13.56 -0.20 -2.58
C LYS A 29 -12.08 0.08 -2.32
N LEU A 30 -11.82 0.87 -1.29
CA LEU A 30 -10.48 1.19 -0.81
C LEU A 30 -10.08 0.26 0.34
N GLN A 31 -8.90 -0.34 0.21
CA GLN A 31 -8.20 -1.06 1.25
C GLN A 31 -6.89 -0.36 1.60
N LEU A 32 -6.69 0.00 2.87
CA LEU A 32 -5.38 0.44 3.35
C LEU A 32 -4.66 -0.72 4.03
N VAL A 33 -3.38 -0.90 3.73
CA VAL A 33 -2.51 -1.86 4.41
C VAL A 33 -1.36 -1.10 5.04
N TYR A 34 -1.08 -1.36 6.31
CA TYR A 34 0.01 -0.72 7.04
C TYR A 34 1.13 -1.72 7.32
N ILE A 35 2.37 -1.32 6.99
CA ILE A 35 3.57 -2.01 7.46
C ILE A 35 4.25 -1.11 8.49
N ASN A 36 4.37 -1.60 9.72
CA ASN A 36 5.06 -0.86 10.78
C ASN A 36 6.57 -0.81 10.55
N GLY A 37 7.19 0.19 11.17
CA GLY A 37 8.64 0.23 11.30
C GLY A 37 9.14 -0.81 12.29
N MET A 38 10.37 -1.28 12.06
CA MET A 38 11.07 -2.29 12.85
C MET A 38 11.26 -1.95 14.35
N PHE A 39 11.13 -0.69 14.80
CA PHE A 39 11.11 -0.32 16.24
C PHE A 39 9.72 0.03 16.79
N THR A 40 8.67 -0.38 16.10
CA THR A 40 7.31 -0.11 16.58
C THR A 40 6.88 -1.24 17.51
N SER A 41 6.57 -0.96 18.78
CA SER A 41 5.97 -1.97 19.65
C SER A 41 4.59 -2.42 19.15
N SER A 42 4.11 -3.58 19.58
CA SER A 42 2.79 -4.08 19.18
C SER A 42 1.67 -3.09 19.54
N GLU A 43 1.77 -2.45 20.71
CA GLU A 43 0.84 -1.42 21.16
C GLU A 43 0.88 -0.19 20.25
N ALA A 44 2.08 0.29 19.92
CA ALA A 44 2.26 1.44 19.03
C ALA A 44 1.77 1.13 17.60
N ALA A 45 1.99 -0.09 17.11
CA ALA A 45 1.50 -0.54 15.82
C ALA A 45 -0.04 -0.54 15.78
N LYS A 46 -0.69 -1.08 16.83
CA LYS A 46 -2.15 -1.02 16.97
C LYS A 46 -2.68 0.41 17.05
N GLN A 47 -1.99 1.30 17.76
CA GLN A 47 -2.36 2.72 17.81
C GLN A 47 -2.28 3.38 16.43
N ASN A 48 -1.23 3.08 15.66
CA ASN A 48 -1.07 3.56 14.29
C ASN A 48 -2.19 3.05 13.36
N VAL A 49 -2.54 1.77 13.45
CA VAL A 49 -3.67 1.19 12.70
C VAL A 49 -5.00 1.86 13.06
N ASN A 50 -5.24 2.11 14.35
CA ASN A 50 -6.42 2.84 14.79
C ASN A 50 -6.43 4.29 14.29
N ALA A 51 -5.27 4.95 14.26
CA ALA A 51 -5.13 6.29 13.71
C ALA A 51 -5.41 6.33 12.21
N LEU A 52 -4.89 5.37 11.44
CA LEU A 52 -5.16 5.22 10.01
C LEU A 52 -6.64 4.94 9.73
N ASN A 53 -7.30 4.12 10.56
CA ASN A 53 -8.73 3.88 10.41
C ASN A 53 -9.54 5.18 10.56
N ARG A 54 -9.26 5.96 11.62
CA ARG A 54 -9.89 7.28 11.85
C ARG A 54 -9.56 8.26 10.72
N PHE A 55 -8.33 8.22 10.21
CA PHE A 55 -7.91 9.04 9.09
C PHE A 55 -8.71 8.69 7.82
N GLN A 56 -8.84 7.40 7.50
CA GLN A 56 -9.60 6.94 6.35
C GLN A 56 -11.08 7.33 6.47
N ASP A 57 -11.70 7.15 7.64
CA ASP A 57 -13.10 7.57 7.89
C ASP A 57 -13.30 9.07 7.71
N LYS A 58 -12.29 9.88 8.06
CA LYS A 58 -12.40 11.33 8.05
C LYS A 58 -12.08 11.95 6.69
N TYR A 59 -11.04 11.46 6.02
CA TYR A 59 -10.47 12.13 4.83
C TYR A 59 -10.63 11.34 3.54
N LEU A 60 -10.93 10.05 3.61
CA LEU A 60 -11.11 9.16 2.46
C LEU A 60 -12.54 8.60 2.39
N TYR A 61 -13.50 9.33 2.98
CA TYR A 61 -14.90 8.94 3.12
C TYR A 61 -15.65 8.79 1.79
N THR A 62 -15.09 9.31 0.70
CA THR A 62 -15.65 9.16 -0.65
C THR A 62 -15.50 7.74 -1.20
N PHE A 63 -14.57 6.96 -0.64
CA PHE A 63 -14.40 5.55 -1.01
C PHE A 63 -15.06 4.65 0.03
N GLU A 64 -15.84 3.68 -0.43
CA GLU A 64 -16.30 2.60 0.44
C GLU A 64 -15.09 1.78 0.93
N LYS A 65 -15.07 1.42 2.21
CA LYS A 65 -14.02 0.58 2.78
C LYS A 65 -14.23 -0.89 2.41
N ALA A 66 -13.20 -1.56 1.90
CA ALA A 66 -13.24 -3.01 1.70
C ALA A 66 -13.24 -3.75 3.05
N SER A 67 -12.31 -3.38 3.94
CA SER A 67 -12.35 -3.66 5.37
C SER A 67 -11.66 -2.54 6.14
N GLY A 68 -11.51 -2.68 7.47
CA GLY A 68 -10.63 -1.80 8.24
C GLY A 68 -9.19 -1.86 7.73
N VAL A 69 -8.35 -0.94 8.21
CA VAL A 69 -6.90 -0.96 7.92
C VAL A 69 -6.31 -2.29 8.40
N GLU A 70 -5.75 -3.05 7.47
CA GLU A 70 -5.04 -4.29 7.74
C GLU A 70 -3.56 -4.00 7.98
N TYR A 71 -2.87 -4.84 8.73
CA TYR A 71 -1.46 -4.59 9.02
C TYR A 71 -0.66 -5.88 9.18
N SER A 72 0.62 -5.81 8.84
CA SER A 72 1.61 -6.79 9.24
C SER A 72 2.44 -6.18 10.36
N TYR A 73 2.65 -6.94 11.44
CA TYR A 73 3.54 -6.56 12.53
C TYR A 73 4.90 -7.23 12.36
N ASN A 74 5.94 -6.43 12.15
CA ASN A 74 7.32 -6.89 12.15
C ASN A 74 7.85 -7.01 13.59
N TYR A 75 8.31 -8.21 13.99
CA TYR A 75 8.79 -8.55 15.33
C TYR A 75 10.31 -8.53 15.44
N SER A 76 11.06 -8.10 14.40
CA SER A 76 12.52 -8.28 14.32
C SER A 76 13.30 -7.58 15.44
N GLU A 77 13.32 -8.17 16.64
CA GLU A 77 14.16 -7.81 17.78
C GLU A 77 15.54 -8.48 17.65
N THR A 78 15.66 -9.63 16.97
CA THR A 78 16.90 -10.42 16.93
C THR A 78 17.97 -9.82 16.01
N LEU A 79 17.62 -9.46 14.77
CA LEU A 79 18.58 -8.78 13.89
C LEU A 79 18.88 -7.37 14.42
N LEU A 80 17.88 -6.71 15.01
CA LEU A 80 18.05 -5.44 15.71
C LEU A 80 18.99 -5.53 16.90
N LEU A 81 18.82 -6.52 17.78
CA LEU A 81 19.72 -6.75 18.91
C LEU A 81 21.12 -7.05 18.40
N GLN A 82 21.29 -7.79 17.30
CA GLN A 82 22.61 -8.03 16.71
C GLN A 82 23.19 -6.79 16.02
N ILE A 83 22.38 -5.98 15.33
CA ILE A 83 22.79 -4.70 14.73
C ILE A 83 23.18 -3.71 15.84
N ALA A 84 22.38 -3.64 16.90
CA ALA A 84 22.61 -2.80 18.07
C ALA A 84 23.78 -3.32 18.91
N GLU A 85 23.95 -4.62 19.14
CA GLU A 85 25.09 -5.23 19.84
C GLU A 85 26.39 -4.98 19.08
N VAL A 86 26.40 -5.16 17.75
CA VAL A 86 27.54 -4.79 16.90
C VAL A 86 27.76 -3.27 16.91
N ALA A 87 26.70 -2.46 17.02
CA ALA A 87 26.80 -1.02 17.24
C ALA A 87 27.51 -0.71 18.56
N PHE A 88 27.06 -1.30 19.66
CA PHE A 88 27.60 -1.13 21.00
C PHE A 88 29.06 -1.58 21.08
N HIS A 89 29.44 -2.64 20.38
CA HIS A 89 30.82 -3.11 20.29
C HIS A 89 31.76 -2.23 19.46
N LYS A 90 31.23 -1.39 18.56
CA LYS A 90 32.01 -0.44 17.75
C LYS A 90 32.14 0.94 18.40
N MET A 91 31.42 1.18 19.50
CA MET A 91 31.52 2.42 20.27
C MET A 91 32.78 2.40 21.15
N THR A 92 33.40 3.57 21.30
CA THR A 92 34.44 3.75 22.32
C THR A 92 33.82 3.80 23.71
N ASP A 93 34.57 3.43 24.76
CA ASP A 93 34.10 3.45 26.15
C ASP A 93 33.56 4.84 26.58
N GLU A 94 34.10 5.92 25.99
CA GLU A 94 33.66 7.30 26.22
C GLU A 94 32.29 7.60 25.60
N GLN A 95 31.98 7.02 24.44
CA GLN A 95 30.67 7.12 23.78
C GLN A 95 29.60 6.24 24.46
N TYR A 96 30.01 5.12 25.06
CA TYR A 96 29.13 4.21 25.80
C TYR A 96 28.64 4.81 27.13
N GLU A 97 29.53 5.51 27.85
CA GLU A 97 29.24 6.15 29.14
C GLU A 97 28.58 7.55 29.02
N ALA A 98 28.72 8.21 27.85
CA ALA A 98 27.94 9.41 27.51
C ALA A 98 26.45 9.09 27.23
N GLY A 99 25.58 10.09 27.07
CA GLY A 99 24.10 9.97 27.00
C GLY A 99 23.48 9.02 25.94
N TYR A 100 24.31 8.29 25.19
CA TYR A 100 24.06 7.37 24.08
C TYR A 100 23.28 6.10 24.48
N GLY A 101 23.68 5.41 25.55
CA GLY A 101 22.96 4.19 26.02
C GLY A 101 21.54 4.49 26.53
N ARG A 102 21.32 5.69 27.09
CA ARG A 102 19.99 6.17 27.49
C ARG A 102 19.15 6.61 26.28
N PHE A 103 19.78 7.16 25.24
CA PHE A 103 19.13 7.56 23.99
C PHE A 103 18.60 6.34 23.22
N LEU A 104 19.41 5.29 23.03
CA LEU A 104 18.98 4.08 22.33
C LEU A 104 17.90 3.33 23.11
N ASN A 105 17.98 3.25 24.44
CA ASN A 105 16.89 2.71 25.25
C ASN A 105 15.60 3.54 25.06
N ARG A 106 15.68 4.88 24.97
CA ARG A 106 14.51 5.75 24.70
C ARG A 106 13.98 5.61 23.28
N LEU A 107 14.83 5.49 22.27
CA LEU A 107 14.46 5.28 20.86
C LEU A 107 13.76 3.93 20.67
N VAL A 108 14.33 2.87 21.25
CA VAL A 108 13.78 1.50 21.21
C VAL A 108 12.53 1.35 22.08
N SER A 109 12.42 2.10 23.20
CA SER A 109 11.22 2.09 24.07
C SER A 109 10.17 3.16 23.70
N GLY A 110 10.36 3.92 22.62
CA GLY A 110 9.41 4.91 22.12
C GLY A 110 9.21 6.14 23.04
N LYS A 111 10.23 6.53 23.82
CA LYS A 111 10.18 7.70 24.71
C LYS A 111 11.00 8.89 24.17
N ASP A 112 10.50 10.09 24.49
CA ASP A 112 10.93 11.43 24.07
C ASP A 112 12.44 11.61 23.76
N VAL A 113 12.71 12.13 22.56
CA VAL A 113 14.06 12.30 22.00
C VAL A 113 14.37 13.79 21.88
N SER A 114 14.80 14.40 22.98
CA SER A 114 14.97 15.86 23.10
C SER A 114 16.40 16.37 22.96
N VAL A 115 17.34 15.58 22.44
CA VAL A 115 18.76 15.98 22.31
C VAL A 115 19.14 15.96 20.83
N LEU A 116 19.12 17.12 20.18
CA LEU A 116 19.08 17.22 18.71
C LEU A 116 20.43 17.09 17.99
N GLU A 117 21.55 17.42 18.63
CA GLU A 117 22.86 17.43 17.96
C GLU A 117 23.50 16.03 17.95
N ASP A 118 23.61 15.38 19.11
CA ASP A 118 24.15 14.01 19.18
C ASP A 118 23.20 12.96 18.55
N ALA A 119 21.89 13.18 18.61
CA ALA A 119 20.89 12.28 18.04
C ALA A 119 20.93 12.24 16.52
N ALA A 120 21.31 13.34 15.86
CA ALA A 120 21.27 13.41 14.41
C ALA A 120 22.35 12.51 13.80
N GLU A 121 23.60 12.58 14.29
CA GLU A 121 24.69 11.68 13.88
C GLU A 121 24.42 10.22 14.27
N MET A 122 23.76 10.00 15.42
CA MET A 122 23.33 8.67 15.87
C MET A 122 22.27 8.04 14.96
N LEU A 123 21.19 8.76 14.71
CA LEU A 123 20.10 8.32 13.85
C LEU A 123 20.62 8.10 12.45
N ALA A 124 21.44 9.02 11.98
CA ALA A 124 22.16 8.89 10.74
C ALA A 124 22.90 7.54 10.64
N TRP A 125 23.86 7.30 11.52
CA TRP A 125 24.65 6.08 11.52
C TRP A 125 23.80 4.81 11.69
N PHE A 126 22.72 4.90 12.47
CA PHE A 126 21.76 3.82 12.61
C PHE A 126 21.07 3.49 11.27
N TYR A 127 20.57 4.50 10.57
CA TYR A 127 19.95 4.34 9.26
C TYR A 127 20.93 3.78 8.21
N SER A 128 22.22 4.16 8.24
CA SER A 128 23.21 3.55 7.32
C SER A 128 23.39 2.06 7.58
N THR A 129 23.37 1.63 8.84
CA THR A 129 23.52 0.21 9.19
C THR A 129 22.31 -0.61 8.73
N VAL A 130 21.10 -0.04 8.80
CA VAL A 130 19.88 -0.66 8.24
C VAL A 130 19.95 -0.74 6.72
N ILE A 131 20.39 0.32 6.06
CA ILE A 131 20.55 0.37 4.60
C ILE A 131 21.55 -0.69 4.12
N GLU A 132 22.71 -0.83 4.79
CA GLU A 132 23.73 -1.84 4.46
C GLU A 132 23.22 -3.27 4.60
N LYS A 133 22.22 -3.50 5.45
CA LYS A 133 21.69 -4.84 5.77
C LYS A 133 20.31 -5.12 5.17
N VAL A 134 19.78 -4.23 4.33
CA VAL A 134 18.44 -4.38 3.74
C VAL A 134 18.27 -5.70 2.97
N ASP A 135 19.30 -6.17 2.27
CA ASP A 135 19.22 -7.44 1.54
C ASP A 135 19.09 -8.65 2.47
N SER A 136 19.64 -8.56 3.68
CA SER A 136 19.47 -9.60 4.72
C SER A 136 18.09 -9.56 5.37
N LEU A 137 17.43 -8.39 5.39
CA LEU A 137 16.06 -8.23 5.88
C LEU A 137 15.02 -8.94 5.00
N MET A 138 15.27 -9.02 3.69
CA MET A 138 14.37 -9.68 2.75
C MET A 138 14.31 -11.20 2.91
N GLN A 139 15.25 -11.79 3.66
CA GLN A 139 15.26 -13.23 3.97
C GLN A 139 14.56 -13.56 5.30
N GLU A 140 14.02 -12.56 5.99
CA GLU A 140 13.37 -12.74 7.29
C GLU A 140 11.93 -13.24 7.17
N TYR A 141 11.49 -13.96 8.20
CA TYR A 141 10.11 -14.43 8.35
C TYR A 141 9.10 -13.27 8.26
N ASP A 142 9.45 -12.11 8.83
CA ASP A 142 8.57 -10.94 8.92
C ASP A 142 8.33 -10.28 7.56
N TYR A 143 9.32 -10.33 6.66
CA TYR A 143 9.16 -9.91 5.27
C TYR A 143 8.13 -10.79 4.56
N THR A 144 8.26 -12.12 4.68
CA THR A 144 7.31 -13.06 4.08
C THR A 144 5.90 -12.91 4.68
N ALA A 145 5.80 -12.59 5.98
CA ALA A 145 4.52 -12.33 6.62
C ALA A 145 3.85 -11.06 6.06
N ALA A 146 4.63 -9.98 5.86
CA ALA A 146 4.14 -8.75 5.25
C ALA A 146 3.68 -8.95 3.80
N GLU A 147 4.44 -9.69 2.98
CA GLU A 147 4.02 -10.06 1.63
C GLU A 147 2.66 -10.77 1.64
N ARG A 148 2.50 -11.81 2.47
CA ARG A 148 1.23 -12.56 2.55
C ARG A 148 0.04 -11.68 2.94
N VAL A 149 0.23 -10.72 3.85
CA VAL A 149 -0.84 -9.78 4.22
C VAL A 149 -1.22 -8.91 3.04
N VAL A 150 -0.24 -8.35 2.32
CA VAL A 150 -0.48 -7.51 1.14
C VAL A 150 -1.13 -8.32 0.02
N GLU A 151 -0.60 -9.50 -0.32
CA GLU A 151 -1.18 -10.42 -1.30
C GLU A 151 -2.61 -10.81 -0.94
N SER A 152 -2.87 -11.09 0.34
CA SER A 152 -4.23 -11.38 0.81
C SER A 152 -5.19 -10.22 0.64
N GLN A 153 -4.72 -8.96 0.71
CA GLN A 153 -5.57 -7.79 0.48
C GLN A 153 -5.78 -7.52 -1.00
N VAL A 154 -4.72 -7.61 -1.81
CA VAL A 154 -4.81 -7.51 -3.27
C VAL A 154 -5.75 -8.59 -3.82
N GLY A 155 -5.72 -9.80 -3.24
CA GLY A 155 -6.60 -10.90 -3.64
C GLY A 155 -8.08 -10.74 -3.28
N LYS A 156 -8.45 -9.71 -2.52
CA LYS A 156 -9.85 -9.28 -2.40
C LYS A 156 -10.30 -8.42 -3.58
N CYS A 157 -9.38 -8.09 -4.49
CA CYS A 157 -9.51 -7.18 -5.63
C CYS A 157 -10.03 -5.77 -5.30
N ALA A 158 -9.77 -5.29 -4.09
CA ALA A 158 -9.97 -3.91 -3.72
C ALA A 158 -8.80 -3.03 -4.20
N ARG A 159 -9.06 -1.75 -4.42
CA ARG A 159 -8.00 -0.75 -4.62
C ARG A 159 -7.19 -0.65 -3.35
N THR A 160 -6.00 -1.23 -3.36
CA THR A 160 -5.18 -1.40 -2.17
C THR A 160 -4.08 -0.35 -2.16
N VAL A 161 -3.91 0.37 -1.06
CA VAL A 161 -2.79 1.29 -0.86
C VAL A 161 -1.96 0.84 0.33
N LEU A 162 -0.70 0.49 0.05
CA LEU A 162 0.28 0.18 1.08
C LEU A 162 0.81 1.48 1.68
N VAL A 163 0.55 1.67 2.96
CA VAL A 163 0.99 2.82 3.76
C VAL A 163 2.17 2.39 4.63
N THR A 164 3.24 3.17 4.58
CA THR A 164 4.43 2.97 5.41
C THR A 164 4.82 4.26 6.10
N HIS A 165 5.61 4.15 7.16
CA HIS A 165 6.06 5.29 7.93
C HIS A 165 7.52 5.14 8.36
N SER A 166 8.33 6.18 8.20
CA SER A 166 9.72 6.23 8.69
C SER A 166 10.52 5.03 8.19
N GLN A 167 11.20 4.29 9.08
CA GLN A 167 11.90 3.05 8.75
C GLN A 167 11.02 1.95 8.10
N GLY A 168 9.69 1.97 8.28
CA GLY A 168 8.78 1.01 7.63
C GLY A 168 8.81 1.12 6.09
N ASN A 169 9.28 2.24 5.55
CA ASN A 169 9.47 2.41 4.11
C ASN A 169 10.49 1.42 3.52
N PHE A 170 11.51 0.96 4.27
CA PHE A 170 12.47 -0.02 3.74
C PHE A 170 11.79 -1.35 3.41
N TYR A 171 11.03 -1.90 4.37
CA TYR A 171 10.29 -3.14 4.17
C TYR A 171 9.17 -2.95 3.15
N GLY A 172 8.40 -1.87 3.26
CA GLY A 172 7.29 -1.66 2.34
C GLY A 172 7.72 -1.38 0.91
N ASN A 173 8.88 -0.76 0.67
CA ASN A 173 9.44 -0.63 -0.68
C ASN A 173 9.71 -2.01 -1.31
N ALA A 174 10.30 -2.93 -0.54
CA ALA A 174 10.62 -4.27 -0.99
C ALA A 174 9.35 -5.11 -1.20
N VAL A 175 8.43 -5.11 -0.23
CA VAL A 175 7.13 -5.80 -0.33
C VAL A 175 6.31 -5.26 -1.51
N TYR A 176 6.24 -3.94 -1.67
CA TYR A 176 5.52 -3.33 -2.79
C TYR A 176 6.11 -3.75 -4.13
N THR A 177 7.44 -3.73 -4.26
CA THR A 177 8.12 -4.18 -5.48
C THR A 177 7.85 -5.66 -5.76
N SER A 178 8.01 -6.52 -4.76
CA SER A 178 7.84 -7.97 -4.92
C SER A 178 6.41 -8.33 -5.32
N VAL A 179 5.41 -7.91 -4.52
CA VAL A 179 4.00 -8.23 -4.79
C VAL A 179 3.55 -7.68 -6.14
N SER A 180 3.98 -6.46 -6.51
CA SER A 180 3.60 -5.84 -7.79
C SER A 180 4.06 -6.64 -9.01
N TYR A 181 5.20 -7.35 -8.91
CA TYR A 181 5.70 -8.19 -10.01
C TYR A 181 5.26 -9.66 -9.92
N SER A 182 4.97 -10.17 -8.72
CA SER A 182 4.72 -11.60 -8.52
C SER A 182 3.24 -11.96 -8.47
N TYR A 183 2.37 -11.02 -8.10
CA TYR A 183 0.95 -11.32 -7.87
C TYR A 183 0.18 -11.52 -9.18
N VAL A 184 -0.63 -12.57 -9.21
CA VAL A 184 -1.52 -12.91 -10.32
C VAL A 184 -2.94 -13.10 -9.80
N TYR A 185 -3.89 -12.41 -10.41
CA TYR A 185 -5.32 -12.49 -10.07
C TYR A 185 -5.91 -13.87 -10.39
N PRO A 186 -7.07 -14.24 -9.81
CA PRO A 186 -7.73 -15.51 -10.11
C PRO A 186 -8.03 -15.76 -11.60
N ASN A 187 -8.20 -14.69 -12.38
CA ASN A 187 -8.42 -14.75 -13.83
C ASN A 187 -7.11 -14.79 -14.65
N GLN A 188 -5.96 -15.01 -14.00
CA GLN A 188 -4.62 -15.05 -14.60
C GLN A 188 -4.07 -13.70 -15.09
N ALA A 189 -4.75 -12.58 -14.82
CA ALA A 189 -4.17 -11.27 -15.09
C ALA A 189 -3.04 -10.98 -14.10
N ALA A 190 -1.93 -10.40 -14.56
CA ALA A 190 -0.83 -9.99 -13.71
C ALA A 190 -1.15 -8.64 -13.04
N LEU A 191 -0.74 -8.47 -11.77
CA LEU A 191 -0.87 -7.18 -11.07
C LEU A 191 -0.08 -6.06 -11.75
N SER A 192 1.05 -6.39 -12.38
CA SER A 192 1.86 -5.43 -13.14
C SER A 192 1.14 -4.82 -14.34
N ASP A 193 0.22 -5.57 -14.95
CA ASP A 193 -0.54 -5.14 -16.12
C ASP A 193 -1.80 -4.37 -15.71
N TYR A 194 -2.34 -4.69 -14.53
CA TYR A 194 -3.55 -4.08 -13.96
C TYR A 194 -3.31 -3.68 -12.50
N PRO A 195 -2.53 -2.61 -12.24
CA PRO A 195 -2.11 -2.26 -10.90
C PRO A 195 -3.28 -1.82 -10.03
N MET A 196 -3.69 -2.68 -9.08
CA MET A 196 -4.59 -2.35 -7.97
C MET A 196 -3.87 -2.25 -6.62
N LEU A 197 -2.54 -2.19 -6.64
CA LEU A 197 -1.69 -1.93 -5.49
C LEU A 197 -0.94 -0.60 -5.70
N GLY A 198 -1.24 0.38 -4.86
CA GLY A 198 -0.54 1.66 -4.78
C GLY A 198 0.33 1.77 -3.53
N TYR A 199 1.18 2.80 -3.48
CA TYR A 199 2.10 3.03 -2.37
C TYR A 199 2.01 4.45 -1.84
N MET A 200 2.00 4.59 -0.51
CA MET A 200 2.06 5.86 0.20
C MET A 200 3.11 5.81 1.31
N GLY A 201 4.31 6.31 1.01
CA GLY A 201 5.42 6.39 1.96
C GLY A 201 5.42 7.66 2.78
N ILE A 202 5.17 7.59 4.08
CA ILE A 202 5.19 8.76 4.97
C ILE A 202 6.56 8.85 5.64
N ALA A 203 7.15 10.04 5.72
CA ALA A 203 8.50 10.26 6.26
C ALA A 203 9.53 9.31 5.61
N ASN A 204 9.62 9.30 4.28
CA ASN A 204 10.40 8.30 3.55
C ASN A 204 11.92 8.62 3.60
N PRO A 205 12.76 7.75 4.20
CA PRO A 205 14.21 7.95 4.32
C PRO A 205 14.99 7.58 3.07
N THR A 206 14.31 7.17 1.99
CA THR A 206 14.95 6.66 0.76
C THR A 206 14.53 7.49 -0.45
N TYR A 207 15.40 7.61 -1.45
CA TYR A 207 15.04 8.16 -2.77
C TYR A 207 14.13 7.22 -3.58
N SER A 208 14.14 5.93 -3.25
CA SER A 208 13.37 4.89 -3.95
C SER A 208 11.96 4.74 -3.35
N VAL A 209 11.10 5.72 -3.61
CA VAL A 209 9.69 5.67 -3.17
C VAL A 209 8.99 4.48 -3.82
N GLY A 210 8.54 3.51 -3.01
CA GLY A 210 7.95 2.28 -3.51
C GLY A 210 8.97 1.30 -4.11
N GLY A 211 10.25 1.45 -3.80
CA GLY A 211 11.30 0.58 -4.32
C GLY A 211 11.48 0.70 -5.84
N TYR A 212 11.89 -0.39 -6.48
CA TYR A 212 12.17 -0.40 -7.92
C TYR A 212 10.88 -0.23 -8.73
N TYR A 213 9.79 -0.90 -8.32
CA TYR A 213 8.50 -0.80 -9.01
C TYR A 213 7.96 0.63 -8.95
N GLY A 214 7.93 1.25 -7.76
CA GLY A 214 7.40 2.60 -7.57
C GLY A 214 8.13 3.69 -8.39
N GLN A 215 9.42 3.50 -8.71
CA GLN A 215 10.16 4.40 -9.60
C GLN A 215 9.69 4.32 -11.06
N GLN A 216 9.12 3.19 -11.49
CA GLN A 216 8.57 3.02 -12.83
C GLN A 216 7.14 3.57 -12.94
N VAL A 217 6.41 3.65 -11.82
CA VAL A 217 5.01 4.08 -11.75
C VAL A 217 4.78 5.20 -10.70
N PRO A 218 5.44 6.36 -10.84
CA PRO A 218 5.35 7.46 -9.86
C PRO A 218 3.94 8.05 -9.70
N GLU A 219 3.03 7.76 -10.63
CA GLU A 219 1.62 8.12 -10.56
C GLU A 219 0.87 7.40 -9.43
N ILE A 220 1.25 6.17 -9.07
CA ILE A 220 0.64 5.37 -7.99
C ILE A 220 1.58 5.11 -6.80
N ALA A 221 2.85 5.53 -6.87
CA ALA A 221 3.80 5.50 -5.76
C ALA A 221 4.09 6.92 -5.24
N LYS A 222 3.41 7.31 -4.16
CA LYS A 222 3.52 8.63 -3.55
C LYS A 222 4.29 8.56 -2.23
N THR A 223 4.80 9.71 -1.82
CA THR A 223 5.41 9.90 -0.50
C THR A 223 4.99 11.23 0.08
N PHE A 224 5.18 11.51 1.37
CA PHE A 224 5.00 12.84 1.97
C PHE A 224 5.86 12.97 3.23
N THR A 225 6.53 14.10 3.41
CA THR A 225 7.36 14.38 4.60
C THR A 225 7.17 15.83 5.04
N ASN A 226 6.89 16.07 6.33
CA ASN A 226 6.74 17.45 6.83
C ASN A 226 8.07 18.22 6.79
N ALA A 227 8.02 19.53 6.56
CA ALA A 227 9.18 20.44 6.49
C ALA A 227 10.00 20.46 7.79
N ASN A 228 9.33 20.38 8.93
CA ASN A 228 9.90 20.44 10.28
C ASN A 228 9.93 19.07 10.97
N ASP A 229 9.91 17.98 10.21
CA ASP A 229 10.23 16.66 10.75
C ASP A 229 11.73 16.61 11.05
N LEU A 230 12.09 16.66 12.33
CA LEU A 230 13.46 16.74 12.81
C LEU A 230 14.24 15.45 12.56
N ILE A 231 13.57 14.30 12.66
CA ILE A 231 14.18 13.00 12.39
C ILE A 231 14.54 12.91 10.91
N MET A 232 13.61 13.30 10.03
CA MET A 232 13.85 13.28 8.60
C MET A 232 14.84 14.35 8.14
N LEU A 233 14.95 15.48 8.85
CA LEU A 233 16.01 16.45 8.61
C LEU A 233 17.39 15.84 8.89
N ALA A 234 17.55 15.16 10.03
CA ALA A 234 18.80 14.47 10.37
C ALA A 234 19.18 13.42 9.32
N VAL A 235 18.23 12.58 8.91
CA VAL A 235 18.45 11.57 7.86
C VAL A 235 18.89 12.21 6.54
N ARG A 236 18.22 13.29 6.10
CA ARG A 236 18.57 14.01 4.88
C ARG A 236 19.97 14.62 4.93
N LEU A 237 20.35 15.25 6.04
CA LEU A 237 21.66 15.88 6.19
C LEU A 237 22.81 14.85 6.17
N ALA A 238 22.56 13.65 6.67
CA ALA A 238 23.59 12.63 6.77
C ALA A 238 23.76 11.76 5.52
N TYR A 239 22.67 11.36 4.83
CA TYR A 239 22.75 10.42 3.69
C TYR A 239 22.03 10.88 2.43
N GLY A 240 21.30 11.99 2.51
CA GLY A 240 20.31 12.32 1.50
C GLY A 240 19.08 11.41 1.62
N ALA A 241 17.92 12.01 1.41
CA ALA A 241 16.64 11.32 1.30
C ALA A 241 15.69 12.18 0.47
N VAL A 242 14.48 11.68 0.25
CA VAL A 242 13.41 12.45 -0.40
C VAL A 242 13.25 13.83 0.28
N PRO A 243 13.12 14.92 -0.51
CA PRO A 243 12.89 16.25 0.03
C PRO A 243 11.63 16.32 0.90
N SER A 244 11.62 17.24 1.87
CA SER A 244 10.39 17.55 2.58
C SER A 244 9.43 18.37 1.74
N ASP A 245 8.15 18.23 2.03
CA ASP A 245 7.08 19.07 1.54
C ASP A 245 6.99 20.36 2.35
N SER A 246 6.51 21.45 1.74
CA SER A 246 6.31 22.75 2.39
C SER A 246 5.09 22.79 3.32
N VAL A 247 4.95 21.76 4.16
CA VAL A 247 3.87 21.57 5.13
C VAL A 247 4.50 21.30 6.49
N TYR A 248 4.01 21.98 7.52
CA TYR A 248 4.60 21.94 8.86
C TYR A 248 3.71 21.18 9.83
N ALA A 249 4.31 20.24 10.56
CA ALA A 249 3.73 19.52 11.68
C ALA A 249 3.49 20.46 12.88
N ASN A 250 2.53 20.11 13.72
CA ASN A 250 2.26 20.83 14.97
C ASN A 250 3.20 20.33 16.09
N LEU A 251 4.27 21.09 16.35
CA LEU A 251 5.30 20.72 17.33
C LEU A 251 4.85 20.80 18.79
N LEU A 252 3.67 21.40 19.09
CA LEU A 252 3.16 21.46 20.47
C LEU A 252 2.70 20.09 20.98
N SER A 253 2.21 19.23 20.08
CA SER A 253 1.72 17.89 20.44
C SER A 253 2.70 16.78 20.11
N ASP A 254 3.65 17.06 19.21
CA ASP A 254 4.76 16.17 18.85
C ASP A 254 6.01 17.01 18.59
N PRO A 255 6.90 17.17 19.58
CA PRO A 255 8.08 18.01 19.47
C PRO A 255 9.05 17.61 18.35
N THR A 256 9.02 16.33 17.93
CA THR A 256 9.89 15.82 16.85
C THR A 256 9.31 16.07 15.47
N GLY A 257 8.00 16.27 15.37
CA GLY A 257 7.28 16.35 14.11
C GLY A 257 7.28 15.05 13.30
N HIS A 258 7.53 13.90 13.95
CA HIS A 258 7.78 12.62 13.27
C HIS A 258 6.74 11.53 13.55
N GLY A 259 5.99 11.58 14.66
CA GLY A 259 5.00 10.57 15.00
C GLY A 259 3.87 10.48 13.98
N LEU A 260 3.58 9.27 13.48
CA LEU A 260 2.62 9.04 12.40
C LEU A 260 1.26 9.72 12.67
N GLU A 261 0.63 9.47 13.82
CA GLU A 261 -0.70 10.03 14.08
C GLU A 261 -0.67 11.56 14.23
N VAL A 262 0.20 12.08 15.09
CA VAL A 262 0.14 13.49 15.53
C VAL A 262 0.76 14.43 14.49
N ALA A 263 1.88 14.05 13.89
CA ALA A 263 2.57 14.87 12.91
C ALA A 263 1.98 14.75 11.50
N TYR A 264 1.53 13.54 11.12
CA TYR A 264 1.17 13.26 9.72
C TYR A 264 -0.33 13.09 9.49
N LEU A 265 -1.01 12.26 10.28
CA LEU A 265 -2.43 11.93 10.08
C LEU A 265 -3.41 12.94 10.69
N LYS A 266 -2.90 14.04 11.25
CA LYS A 266 -3.67 15.16 11.78
C LYS A 266 -3.24 16.49 11.17
N ASN A 267 -4.00 17.55 11.50
CA ASN A 267 -3.67 18.93 11.17
C ASN A 267 -3.44 19.14 9.66
N ARG A 268 -2.33 19.80 9.28
CA ARG A 268 -2.05 20.21 7.90
C ARG A 268 -1.51 19.08 7.01
N GLY A 269 -0.90 18.05 7.59
CA GLY A 269 -0.39 16.90 6.83
C GLY A 269 -1.52 16.01 6.31
N ALA A 270 -2.55 15.80 7.12
CA ALA A 270 -3.61 14.84 6.80
C ALA A 270 -4.32 15.09 5.46
N PRO A 271 -4.78 16.32 5.13
CA PRO A 271 -5.41 16.58 3.84
C PRO A 271 -4.46 16.32 2.66
N VAL A 272 -3.16 16.57 2.80
CA VAL A 272 -2.18 16.36 1.73
C VAL A 272 -1.93 14.86 1.50
N ILE A 273 -1.78 14.09 2.57
CA ILE A 273 -1.66 12.63 2.49
C ILE A 273 -2.93 12.04 1.87
N ALA A 274 -4.10 12.53 2.29
CA ALA A 274 -5.38 12.05 1.76
C ALA A 274 -5.49 12.32 0.26
N GLN A 275 -5.12 13.53 -0.18
CA GLN A 275 -5.10 13.84 -1.61
C GLN A 275 -4.14 12.93 -2.39
N ARG A 276 -2.93 12.67 -1.87
CA ARG A 276 -1.99 11.73 -2.52
C ARG A 276 -2.56 10.32 -2.61
N ILE A 277 -3.26 9.86 -1.58
CA ILE A 277 -3.94 8.55 -1.62
C ILE A 277 -5.08 8.56 -2.64
N ILE A 278 -5.89 9.62 -2.71
CA ILE A 278 -6.96 9.77 -3.73
C ILE A 278 -6.35 9.71 -5.14
N ASP A 279 -5.27 10.47 -5.38
CA ASP A 279 -4.58 10.49 -6.67
C ASP A 279 -4.02 9.11 -7.02
N THR A 280 -3.41 8.41 -6.05
CA THR A 280 -2.97 7.03 -6.21
C THR A 280 -4.13 6.11 -6.58
N VAL A 281 -5.25 6.15 -5.85
CA VAL A 281 -6.42 5.29 -6.08
C VAL A 281 -7.03 5.52 -7.46
N ASN A 282 -7.08 6.77 -7.93
CA ASN A 282 -7.56 7.12 -9.26
C ASN A 282 -6.61 6.67 -10.38
N GLY A 283 -5.31 6.53 -10.08
CA GLY A 283 -4.31 5.98 -11.00
C GLY A 283 -4.28 4.45 -11.08
N LEU A 284 -4.98 3.75 -10.17
CA LEU A 284 -5.05 2.28 -10.19
C LEU A 284 -5.97 1.79 -11.31
N THR A 285 -5.52 0.77 -12.02
CA THR A 285 -6.26 0.16 -13.14
C THR A 285 -6.84 -1.18 -12.69
N PRO A 286 -8.17 -1.37 -12.73
CA PRO A 286 -8.78 -2.62 -12.31
C PRO A 286 -8.40 -3.76 -13.25
N TYR A 287 -8.20 -4.95 -12.68
CA TYR A 287 -8.08 -6.20 -13.42
C TYR A 287 -9.31 -6.44 -14.32
N PRO A 288 -9.27 -7.34 -15.33
CA PRO A 288 -10.42 -7.61 -16.18
C PRO A 288 -11.66 -8.03 -15.37
N MET A 289 -12.71 -7.22 -15.41
CA MET A 289 -13.85 -7.25 -14.49
C MET A 289 -15.03 -8.11 -14.99
N PHE A 290 -14.79 -8.99 -15.96
CA PHE A 290 -15.86 -9.74 -16.62
C PHE A 290 -16.73 -10.57 -15.67
N GLU A 291 -16.23 -11.00 -14.52
CA GLU A 291 -17.02 -11.85 -13.62
C GLU A 291 -18.04 -11.06 -12.78
N GLN A 292 -18.03 -9.71 -12.77
CA GLN A 292 -18.96 -8.90 -11.98
C GLN A 292 -20.44 -9.15 -12.31
N HIS A 293 -20.81 -9.14 -13.59
CA HIS A 293 -22.20 -9.31 -14.01
C HIS A 293 -22.34 -10.22 -15.22
N ARG A 294 -22.91 -11.41 -15.00
CA ARG A 294 -23.34 -12.29 -16.10
C ARG A 294 -24.72 -11.86 -16.61
N VAL A 295 -24.86 -11.69 -17.92
CA VAL A 295 -26.10 -11.18 -18.53
C VAL A 295 -26.78 -12.19 -19.45
N SER A 296 -28.11 -12.11 -19.51
CA SER A 296 -28.91 -12.87 -20.48
C SER A 296 -29.04 -12.05 -21.77
N SER A 297 -28.11 -12.23 -22.70
CA SER A 297 -28.09 -11.57 -24.01
C SER A 297 -27.71 -12.56 -25.11
N SER A 298 -28.15 -12.35 -26.35
CA SER A 298 -27.76 -13.19 -27.49
C SER A 298 -26.33 -12.95 -27.96
N ALA A 299 -25.74 -11.78 -27.66
CA ALA A 299 -24.41 -11.37 -28.12
C ALA A 299 -23.41 -11.16 -26.98
N ILE A 300 -23.87 -10.76 -25.80
CA ILE A 300 -23.02 -10.40 -24.65
C ILE A 300 -23.17 -11.48 -23.58
N SER A 301 -22.05 -11.91 -22.99
CA SER A 301 -22.05 -12.89 -21.91
C SER A 301 -21.88 -12.23 -20.55
N ASN A 302 -21.00 -11.24 -20.46
CA ASN A 302 -20.65 -10.60 -19.21
C ASN A 302 -20.36 -9.10 -19.37
N ILE A 303 -20.57 -8.36 -18.28
CA ILE A 303 -20.30 -6.95 -18.15
C ILE A 303 -19.61 -6.72 -16.80
N GLY A 304 -18.59 -5.86 -16.77
CA GLY A 304 -18.01 -5.31 -15.56
C GLY A 304 -17.85 -3.81 -15.69
N TYR A 305 -18.01 -3.07 -14.61
CA TYR A 305 -17.88 -1.62 -14.60
C TYR A 305 -17.20 -1.15 -13.33
N SER A 306 -16.30 -0.19 -13.48
CA SER A 306 -15.69 0.54 -12.37
C SER A 306 -16.06 2.02 -12.46
N GLU A 307 -16.69 2.51 -11.41
CA GLU A 307 -17.05 3.91 -11.23
C GLU A 307 -15.80 4.79 -11.03
N ILE A 308 -14.81 4.31 -10.27
CA ILE A 308 -13.62 5.09 -9.93
C ILE A 308 -12.76 5.33 -11.19
N SER A 309 -12.59 4.32 -12.05
CA SER A 309 -11.76 4.46 -13.26
C SER A 309 -12.57 4.74 -14.53
N HIS A 310 -13.90 4.80 -14.46
CA HIS A 310 -14.79 4.93 -15.62
C HIS A 310 -14.51 3.92 -16.74
N MET A 311 -14.16 2.69 -16.36
CA MET A 311 -13.83 1.60 -17.28
C MET A 311 -14.98 0.59 -17.34
N LEU A 312 -15.37 0.23 -18.56
CA LEU A 312 -16.40 -0.77 -18.83
C LEU A 312 -15.79 -1.96 -19.56
N ASP A 313 -15.88 -3.14 -18.95
CA ASP A 313 -15.48 -4.40 -19.55
C ASP A 313 -16.70 -5.13 -20.12
N VAL A 314 -16.63 -5.54 -21.38
CA VAL A 314 -17.69 -6.27 -22.08
C VAL A 314 -17.13 -7.54 -22.68
N ARG A 315 -17.63 -8.68 -22.24
CA ARG A 315 -17.33 -9.98 -22.85
C ARG A 315 -18.45 -10.37 -23.80
N PHE A 316 -18.10 -10.56 -25.07
CA PHE A 316 -19.02 -11.07 -26.07
C PHE A 316 -19.02 -12.60 -26.07
N LYS A 317 -20.18 -13.20 -26.37
CA LYS A 317 -20.29 -14.65 -26.58
C LYS A 317 -19.40 -15.15 -27.71
N TYR A 318 -19.16 -14.28 -28.69
CA TYR A 318 -18.31 -14.52 -29.84
C TYR A 318 -17.46 -13.26 -30.07
N GLY A 319 -16.13 -13.39 -30.07
CA GLY A 319 -15.22 -12.28 -30.40
C GLY A 319 -14.32 -11.77 -29.27
N GLY A 320 -14.42 -12.34 -28.07
CA GLY A 320 -13.54 -12.05 -26.92
C GLY A 320 -14.07 -10.94 -26.01
N GLY A 321 -13.18 -10.42 -25.16
CA GLY A 321 -13.47 -9.41 -24.16
C GLY A 321 -12.77 -8.08 -24.46
N TYR A 322 -13.49 -6.98 -24.23
CA TYR A 322 -13.05 -5.63 -24.55
C TYR A 322 -13.22 -4.71 -23.35
N ARG A 323 -12.29 -3.76 -23.19
CA ARG A 323 -12.39 -2.65 -22.25
C ARG A 323 -12.67 -1.36 -22.99
N TYR A 324 -13.66 -0.62 -22.53
CA TYR A 324 -14.03 0.71 -23.00
C TYR A 324 -13.65 1.72 -21.92
N TYR A 325 -13.05 2.83 -22.33
CA TYR A 325 -12.55 3.87 -21.44
C TYR A 325 -13.46 5.08 -21.38
N ASP A 326 -13.35 5.84 -20.29
CA ASP A 326 -14.08 7.10 -20.06
C ASP A 326 -15.61 6.96 -20.20
N VAL A 327 -16.15 5.78 -19.88
CA VAL A 327 -17.59 5.51 -19.91
C VAL A 327 -18.22 6.12 -18.65
N PRO A 328 -19.13 7.11 -18.76
CA PRO A 328 -19.71 7.76 -17.59
C PRO A 328 -20.55 6.81 -16.73
N GLY A 329 -20.59 7.04 -15.42
CA GLY A 329 -21.31 6.18 -14.45
C GLY A 329 -22.76 5.91 -14.82
N HIS A 330 -23.49 6.92 -15.27
CA HIS A 330 -24.88 6.75 -15.70
C HIS A 330 -25.02 5.84 -16.94
N ILE A 331 -24.05 5.84 -17.86
CA ILE A 331 -24.05 4.96 -19.04
C ILE A 331 -23.72 3.53 -18.64
N GLY A 332 -22.67 3.33 -17.84
CA GLY A 332 -22.25 2.01 -17.34
C GLY A 332 -23.34 1.34 -16.50
N ASN A 333 -23.88 2.06 -15.53
CA ASN A 333 -24.97 1.55 -14.67
C ASN A 333 -26.25 1.24 -15.45
N THR A 334 -26.63 2.09 -16.40
CA THR A 334 -27.81 1.82 -17.23
C THR A 334 -27.57 0.61 -18.12
N PHE A 335 -26.36 0.42 -18.62
CA PHE A 335 -26.01 -0.75 -19.44
C PHE A 335 -26.10 -2.06 -18.67
N ILE A 336 -25.59 -2.11 -17.44
CA ILE A 336 -25.67 -3.29 -16.55
C ILE A 336 -27.14 -3.67 -16.28
N ASN A 337 -28.04 -2.69 -16.23
CA ASN A 337 -29.46 -2.89 -15.94
C ASN A 337 -30.37 -2.91 -17.19
N ALA A 338 -29.79 -2.90 -18.39
CA ALA A 338 -30.55 -2.77 -19.62
C ALA A 338 -31.42 -4.01 -19.91
N SER A 339 -32.68 -3.78 -20.29
CA SER A 339 -33.57 -4.88 -20.72
C SER A 339 -33.11 -5.55 -22.03
N SER A 340 -32.38 -4.81 -22.87
CA SER A 340 -31.79 -5.28 -24.12
C SER A 340 -30.35 -4.79 -24.27
N HIS A 341 -29.42 -5.51 -23.64
CA HIS A 341 -27.99 -5.19 -23.66
C HIS A 341 -27.43 -4.97 -25.08
N GLY A 342 -27.81 -5.80 -26.05
CA GLY A 342 -27.33 -5.65 -27.43
C GLY A 342 -27.80 -4.35 -28.09
N THR A 343 -29.04 -3.93 -27.84
CA THR A 343 -29.57 -2.66 -28.37
C THR A 343 -28.87 -1.49 -27.72
N TYR A 344 -28.80 -1.49 -26.38
CA TYR A 344 -28.14 -0.44 -25.62
C TYR A 344 -26.66 -0.29 -26.01
N PHE A 345 -25.95 -1.40 -26.14
CA PHE A 345 -24.55 -1.39 -26.56
C PHE A 345 -24.38 -0.71 -27.92
N ASN A 346 -25.19 -1.07 -28.92
CA ASN A 346 -25.09 -0.48 -30.26
C ASN A 346 -25.43 1.01 -30.30
N GLU A 347 -26.34 1.47 -29.44
CA GLU A 347 -26.81 2.86 -29.42
C GLU A 347 -25.89 3.78 -28.61
N PHE A 348 -25.42 3.33 -27.45
CA PHE A 348 -24.76 4.20 -26.48
C PHE A 348 -23.27 3.91 -26.25
N ILE A 349 -22.74 2.77 -26.67
CA ILE A 349 -21.36 2.35 -26.34
C ILE A 349 -20.52 2.14 -27.60
N LYS A 350 -21.07 1.39 -28.56
CA LYS A 350 -20.37 1.01 -29.78
C LYS A 350 -19.96 2.26 -30.57
N ASP A 351 -18.67 2.34 -30.90
CA ASP A 351 -18.06 3.44 -31.64
C ASP A 351 -18.18 4.82 -30.94
N GLN A 352 -18.62 4.86 -29.66
CA GLN A 352 -18.71 6.09 -28.86
C GLN A 352 -17.52 6.29 -27.92
N TYR A 353 -16.84 5.20 -27.54
CA TYR A 353 -15.73 5.22 -26.58
C TYR A 353 -14.50 4.55 -27.18
N ALA A 354 -13.32 5.04 -26.79
CA ALA A 354 -12.08 4.34 -27.06
C ALA A 354 -12.09 2.97 -26.36
N TYR A 355 -11.57 1.94 -27.05
CA TYR A 355 -11.59 0.59 -26.52
C TYR A 355 -10.37 -0.21 -26.95
N GLU A 356 -10.08 -1.24 -26.17
CA GLU A 356 -9.06 -2.25 -26.48
C GLU A 356 -9.61 -3.67 -26.27
N LYS A 357 -8.99 -4.65 -26.92
CA LYS A 357 -9.29 -6.07 -26.70
C LYS A 357 -8.35 -6.61 -25.63
N ILE A 358 -8.91 -7.08 -24.51
CA ILE A 358 -8.14 -7.58 -23.35
C ILE A 358 -8.29 -9.10 -23.13
N GLU A 359 -9.16 -9.77 -23.91
CA GLU A 359 -9.32 -11.22 -23.89
C GLU A 359 -9.63 -11.75 -25.29
N GLY A 360 -8.98 -12.86 -25.66
CA GLY A 360 -8.93 -13.46 -27.01
C GLY A 360 -10.24 -14.03 -27.54
#